data_AF-A0A3D5UZE1-F1
#
_entry.id   AF-A0A3D5UZE1-F1
#
_cell.length_a   1.000
_cell.length_b   1.000
_cell.length_c   1.000
_cell.angle_alpha   90.00
_cell.angle_beta   90.00
_cell.angle_gamma   90.00
#
_symmetry.space_group_name_H-M   'P 1'
#
loop_
_entity.id
_entity.type
_entity.pdbx_description
1 polymer ?
#
loop_
_entity_poly.entity_id
_entity_poly.type
_entity_poly.pdbx_seq_one_letter_code
_entity_poly.pdbx_strand_id
1 'polypeptide(L)'
;FGFIRKLVEDGYAGDDVKIEVLTQARPELISRTMESLRGAKNAIVHVYNATAPNFREVVFQQGKQGVKAIATESAHQIKEIAATMPETNWTFQYSPEVFSGTELDFAKEVVDAVTEIWDAGEKNKVVINLPATVEMATPNIYA
;
A
#
# COMPACT_ATOMS: atom_id res chain seq x y z
N PHE A 1 7.24 -5.39 -14.26
CA PHE A 1 8.20 -6.42 -13.80
C PHE A 1 9.59 -6.25 -14.42
N GLY A 2 9.80 -6.50 -15.73
CA GLY A 2 11.14 -6.48 -16.33
C GLY A 2 11.92 -5.17 -16.16
N PHE A 3 11.24 -4.03 -16.22
CA PHE A 3 11.86 -2.72 -15.95
C PHE A 3 12.42 -2.63 -14.52
N ILE A 4 11.65 -3.04 -13.49
CA ILE A 4 12.10 -3.04 -12.10
C ILE A 4 13.29 -3.99 -11.91
N ARG A 5 13.24 -5.20 -12.50
CA ARG A 5 14.37 -6.14 -12.45
C ARG A 5 15.63 -5.52 -13.03
N LYS A 6 15.53 -4.88 -14.20
CA LYS A 6 16.66 -4.18 -14.82
C LYS A 6 17.21 -3.08 -13.93
N LEU A 7 16.35 -2.25 -13.32
CA LEU A 7 16.80 -1.20 -12.40
C LEU A 7 17.57 -1.76 -11.19
N VAL A 8 17.11 -2.88 -10.64
CA VAL A 8 17.71 -3.51 -9.46
C VAL A 8 18.99 -4.27 -9.80
N GLU A 9 18.96 -5.12 -10.83
CA GLU A 9 20.07 -6.00 -11.21
C GLU A 9 21.25 -5.23 -11.82
N ASP A 10 20.97 -4.22 -12.64
CA ASP A 10 22.01 -3.40 -13.27
C ASP A 10 22.44 -2.22 -12.37
N GLY A 11 21.82 -2.05 -11.20
CA GLY A 11 22.19 -1.02 -10.22
C GLY A 11 21.95 0.42 -10.69
N TYR A 12 20.86 0.67 -11.43
CA TYR A 12 20.55 2.01 -11.96
C TYR A 12 19.94 2.96 -10.93
N ALA A 13 19.43 2.46 -9.81
CA ALA A 13 18.92 3.31 -8.73
C ALA A 13 20.07 3.81 -7.86
N GLY A 14 20.18 5.14 -7.73
CA GLY A 14 21.15 5.77 -6.84
C GLY A 14 20.92 5.42 -5.36
N ASP A 15 21.95 5.62 -4.53
CA ASP A 15 21.92 5.26 -3.11
C ASP A 15 20.87 6.02 -2.28
N ASP A 16 20.49 7.21 -2.75
CA ASP A 16 19.48 8.11 -2.17
C ASP A 16 18.08 7.92 -2.78
N VAL A 17 17.93 7.02 -3.74
CA VAL A 17 16.67 6.75 -4.44
C VAL A 17 15.97 5.54 -3.83
N LYS A 18 14.64 5.66 -3.63
CA LYS A 18 13.76 4.53 -3.32
C LYS A 18 12.92 4.18 -4.54
N ILE A 19 12.96 2.91 -4.97
CA ILE A 19 12.06 2.42 -6.02
C ILE A 19 10.68 2.16 -5.40
N GLU A 20 9.64 2.80 -5.90
CA GLU A 20 8.25 2.51 -5.51
C GLU A 20 7.59 1.55 -6.50
N VAL A 21 6.89 0.54 -5.98
CA VAL A 21 6.04 -0.36 -6.76
C VAL A 21 4.63 -0.37 -6.19
N LEU A 22 3.64 -0.43 -7.08
CA LEU A 22 2.23 -0.48 -6.73
C LEU A 22 1.70 -1.91 -6.87
N THR A 23 0.98 -2.40 -5.87
CA THR A 23 0.27 -3.69 -5.91
C THR A 23 -1.18 -3.55 -5.45
N GLN A 24 -2.06 -4.31 -6.07
CA GLN A 24 -3.40 -4.53 -5.54
C GLN A 24 -3.33 -5.45 -4.32
N ALA A 25 -4.31 -5.36 -3.44
CA ALA A 25 -4.51 -6.21 -2.27
C ALA A 25 -4.98 -7.64 -2.64
N ARG A 26 -4.19 -8.36 -3.44
CA ARG A 26 -4.40 -9.77 -3.80
C ARG A 26 -3.12 -10.58 -3.56
N PRO A 27 -3.16 -11.74 -2.90
CA PRO A 27 -1.95 -12.42 -2.44
C PRO A 27 -0.92 -12.74 -3.53
N GLU A 28 -1.38 -13.18 -4.70
CA GLU A 28 -0.53 -13.52 -5.84
C GLU A 28 0.13 -12.28 -6.47
N LEU A 29 -0.59 -11.16 -6.49
CA LEU A 29 -0.07 -9.90 -7.04
C LEU A 29 0.94 -9.26 -6.09
N ILE A 30 0.68 -9.30 -4.78
CA ILE A 30 1.62 -8.86 -3.75
C ILE A 30 2.92 -9.66 -3.87
N SER A 31 2.81 -10.98 -3.92
CA SER A 31 3.98 -11.87 -4.03
C SER A 31 4.81 -11.54 -5.27
N ARG A 32 4.15 -11.41 -6.43
CA ARG A 32 4.82 -11.10 -7.70
C ARG A 32 5.44 -9.69 -7.71
N THR A 33 4.82 -8.74 -7.04
CA THR A 33 5.31 -7.37 -6.93
C THR A 33 6.55 -7.30 -6.03
N MET A 34 6.49 -7.92 -4.86
CA MET A 34 7.62 -8.03 -3.93
C MET A 34 8.80 -8.77 -4.57
N GLU A 35 8.54 -9.85 -5.33
CA GLU A 35 9.57 -10.58 -6.07
C GLU A 35 10.34 -9.67 -7.03
N SER A 36 9.68 -8.70 -7.66
CA SER A 36 10.33 -7.77 -8.58
C SER A 36 11.40 -6.91 -7.89
N LEU A 37 11.31 -6.72 -6.56
CA LEU A 37 12.22 -5.91 -5.77
C LEU A 37 13.35 -6.71 -5.10
N ARG A 38 13.45 -8.02 -5.29
CA ARG A 38 14.51 -8.83 -4.67
C ARG A 38 15.91 -8.28 -5.02
N GLY A 39 16.69 -7.93 -4.00
CA GLY A 39 18.02 -7.32 -4.15
C GLY A 39 18.02 -5.79 -4.24
N ALA A 40 16.86 -5.13 -4.16
CA ALA A 40 16.80 -3.66 -4.09
C ALA A 40 17.35 -3.17 -2.74
N LYS A 41 18.15 -2.10 -2.75
CA LYS A 41 18.70 -1.52 -1.52
C LYS A 41 17.66 -0.73 -0.73
N ASN A 42 16.86 0.11 -1.41
CA ASN A 42 15.78 0.88 -0.81
C ASN A 42 14.52 0.75 -1.67
N ALA A 43 13.38 0.42 -1.06
CA ALA A 43 12.14 0.27 -1.80
C ALA A 43 10.90 0.69 -1.01
N ILE A 44 9.90 1.18 -1.73
CA ILE A 44 8.56 1.44 -1.23
C ILE A 44 7.61 0.42 -1.85
N VAL A 45 6.83 -0.26 -1.01
CA VAL A 45 5.75 -1.15 -1.47
C VAL A 45 4.44 -0.48 -1.14
N HIS A 46 3.76 -0.03 -2.20
CA HIS A 46 2.48 0.63 -2.10
C HIS A 46 1.37 -0.37 -2.39
N VAL A 47 0.59 -0.69 -1.36
CA VAL A 47 -0.61 -1.52 -1.49
C VAL A 47 -1.87 -0.69 -1.32
N TYR A 48 -2.91 -1.03 -2.08
CA TYR A 48 -4.19 -0.34 -2.03
C TYR A 48 -5.37 -1.29 -2.24
N ASN A 49 -6.52 -0.89 -1.72
CA ASN A 49 -7.82 -1.43 -2.05
C ASN A 49 -8.89 -0.34 -1.94
N ALA A 50 -9.91 -0.41 -2.79
CA ALA A 50 -10.98 0.58 -2.76
C ALA A 50 -11.78 0.48 -1.47
N THR A 51 -12.03 1.62 -0.83
CA THR A 51 -12.73 1.69 0.45
C THR A 51 -14.10 2.35 0.35
N ALA A 52 -14.41 3.06 -0.74
CA ALA A 52 -15.66 3.80 -0.90
C ALA A 52 -16.90 2.88 -0.98
N PRO A 53 -18.06 3.30 -0.43
CA PRO A 53 -19.27 2.48 -0.31
C PRO A 53 -19.70 1.79 -1.62
N ASN A 54 -19.68 2.52 -2.74
CA ASN A 54 -20.02 2.00 -4.05
C ASN A 54 -19.12 0.84 -4.50
N PHE A 55 -17.82 0.90 -4.23
CA PHE A 55 -16.90 -0.20 -4.52
C PHE A 55 -17.12 -1.38 -3.58
N ARG A 56 -17.39 -1.12 -2.30
CA ARG A 56 -17.71 -2.18 -1.33
C ARG A 56 -18.93 -2.99 -1.77
N GLU A 57 -19.99 -2.32 -2.21
CA GLU A 57 -21.25 -2.93 -2.63
C GLU A 57 -21.18 -3.59 -4.01
N VAL A 58 -20.62 -2.89 -5.01
CA VAL A 58 -20.72 -3.32 -6.41
C VAL A 58 -19.53 -4.16 -6.87
N VAL A 59 -18.32 -3.83 -6.41
CA VAL A 59 -17.09 -4.49 -6.89
C VAL A 59 -16.69 -5.64 -5.98
N PHE A 60 -16.62 -5.39 -4.67
CA PHE A 60 -16.20 -6.41 -3.71
C PHE A 60 -17.36 -7.26 -3.19
N GLN A 61 -18.58 -6.72 -3.18
CA GLN A 61 -19.75 -7.34 -2.52
C GLN A 61 -19.42 -7.71 -1.07
N GLN A 62 -18.70 -6.82 -0.38
CA GLN A 62 -18.24 -6.99 1.00
C GLN A 62 -18.68 -5.80 1.85
N GLY A 63 -18.92 -6.04 3.14
CA GLY A 63 -19.11 -4.97 4.12
C GLY A 63 -17.78 -4.31 4.53
N LYS A 64 -17.87 -3.31 5.42
CA LYS A 64 -16.71 -2.61 6.01
C LYS A 64 -15.67 -3.58 6.58
N GLN A 65 -16.10 -4.60 7.32
CA GLN A 65 -15.19 -5.59 7.91
C GLN A 65 -14.46 -6.44 6.86
N GLY A 66 -15.12 -6.85 5.78
CA GLY A 66 -14.46 -7.61 4.71
C GLY A 66 -13.43 -6.77 3.96
N VAL A 67 -13.74 -5.50 3.68
CA VAL A 67 -12.82 -4.57 3.01
C VAL A 67 -11.63 -4.20 3.89
N LYS A 68 -11.84 -4.05 5.20
CA LYS A 68 -10.77 -3.90 6.18
C LYS A 68 -9.89 -5.14 6.24
N ALA A 69 -10.48 -6.34 6.26
CA ALA A 69 -9.75 -7.61 6.27
C ALA A 69 -8.80 -7.72 5.07
N ILE A 70 -9.25 -7.36 3.86
CA ILE A 70 -8.41 -7.31 2.65
C ILE A 70 -7.16 -6.44 2.87
N ALA A 71 -7.32 -5.25 3.46
CA ALA A 71 -6.22 -4.35 3.73
C ALA A 71 -5.25 -4.93 4.78
N THR A 72 -5.77 -5.47 5.88
CA THR A 72 -4.95 -6.03 6.97
C THR A 72 -4.22 -7.31 6.57
N GLU A 73 -4.87 -8.21 5.83
CA GLU A 73 -4.26 -9.44 5.32
C GLU A 73 -3.12 -9.12 4.36
N SER A 74 -3.32 -8.11 3.50
CA SER A 74 -2.26 -7.62 2.59
C SER A 74 -1.09 -7.02 3.38
N ALA A 75 -1.37 -6.25 4.43
CA ALA A 75 -0.34 -5.68 5.29
C ALA A 75 0.51 -6.76 5.98
N HIS A 76 -0.14 -7.82 6.50
CA HIS A 76 0.54 -8.98 7.09
C HIS A 76 1.43 -9.67 6.05
N GLN A 77 0.88 -9.99 4.89
CA GLN A 77 1.63 -10.67 3.84
C GLN A 77 2.86 -9.88 3.38
N ILE A 78 2.71 -8.56 3.19
CA ILE A 78 3.84 -7.69 2.82
C ILE A 78 4.92 -7.72 3.90
N LYS A 79 4.53 -7.60 5.18
CA LYS A 79 5.46 -7.66 6.31
C LYS A 79 6.21 -8.99 6.37
N GLU A 80 5.51 -10.11 6.18
CA GLU A 80 6.08 -11.45 6.15
C GLU A 80 7.09 -11.62 5.01
N ILE A 81 6.72 -11.21 3.79
CA ILE A 81 7.63 -11.30 2.63
C ILE A 81 8.82 -10.37 2.80
N ALA A 82 8.62 -9.14 3.29
CA ALA A 82 9.69 -8.17 3.53
C ALA A 82 10.73 -8.70 4.53
N ALA A 83 10.30 -9.45 5.55
CA ALA A 83 11.20 -10.09 6.51
C ALA A 83 12.13 -11.14 5.88
N THR A 84 11.80 -11.68 4.71
CA THR A 84 12.68 -12.60 3.95
C THR A 84 13.76 -11.89 3.14
N MET A 85 13.73 -10.55 3.08
CA MET A 85 14.69 -9.69 2.37
C MET A 85 15.25 -8.62 3.32
N PRO A 86 15.95 -9.03 4.40
CA PRO A 86 16.40 -8.13 5.46
C PRO A 86 17.42 -7.07 5.00
N GLU A 87 18.09 -7.29 3.86
CA GLU A 87 19.01 -6.34 3.25
C GLU A 87 18.31 -5.13 2.60
N THR A 88 17.02 -5.22 2.32
CA THR A 88 16.25 -4.13 1.72
C THR A 88 15.75 -3.19 2.81
N ASN A 89 16.03 -1.90 2.66
CA ASN A 89 15.44 -0.85 3.49
C ASN A 89 14.01 -0.54 3.01
N TRP A 90 13.03 -1.21 3.64
CA TRP A 90 11.63 -1.11 3.30
C TRP A 90 10.96 0.16 3.81
N THR A 91 10.04 0.67 3.01
CA THR A 91 9.01 1.62 3.44
C THR A 91 7.68 1.12 2.94
N PHE A 92 6.69 1.03 3.81
CA PHE A 92 5.36 0.57 3.44
C PHE A 92 4.46 1.76 3.19
N GLN A 93 3.63 1.64 2.16
CA GLN A 93 2.67 2.66 1.79
C GLN A 93 1.29 2.03 1.61
N TYR A 94 0.29 2.66 2.22
CA TYR A 94 -1.10 2.26 2.08
C TYR A 94 -1.94 3.41 1.52
N SER A 95 -2.84 3.07 0.60
CA SER A 95 -3.92 3.96 0.18
C SER A 95 -5.29 3.33 0.43
N PRO A 96 -6.17 3.96 1.21
CA PRO A 96 -7.60 3.67 1.15
C PRO A 96 -8.13 4.24 -0.17
N GLU A 97 -8.12 3.45 -1.24
CA GLU A 97 -8.40 3.96 -2.58
C GLU A 97 -9.87 4.40 -2.72
N VAL A 98 -10.08 5.43 -3.55
CA VAL A 98 -11.32 6.22 -3.60
C VAL A 98 -11.62 6.95 -2.29
N PHE A 99 -10.56 7.41 -1.59
CA PHE A 99 -10.65 8.07 -0.29
C PHE A 99 -11.64 9.25 -0.28
N SER A 100 -11.66 10.08 -1.33
CA SER A 100 -12.59 11.21 -1.46
C SER A 100 -14.07 10.81 -1.42
N GLY A 101 -14.39 9.54 -1.66
CA GLY A 101 -15.73 8.97 -1.56
C GLY A 101 -15.93 8.04 -0.35
N THR A 102 -14.93 7.89 0.51
CA THR A 102 -14.98 7.02 1.69
C THR A 102 -15.36 7.81 2.94
N GLU A 103 -16.16 7.20 3.82
CA GLU A 103 -16.46 7.80 5.12
C GLU A 103 -15.18 7.94 5.95
N LEU A 104 -14.88 9.16 6.44
CA LEU A 104 -13.62 9.46 7.14
C LEU A 104 -13.34 8.54 8.33
N ASP A 105 -14.37 8.25 9.14
CA ASP A 105 -14.24 7.34 10.28
C ASP A 105 -13.80 5.93 9.85
N PHE A 106 -14.31 5.46 8.71
CA PHE A 106 -13.95 4.16 8.17
C PHE A 106 -12.57 4.17 7.51
N ALA A 107 -12.23 5.23 6.76
CA ALA A 107 -10.89 5.38 6.20
C ALA A 107 -9.83 5.38 7.31
N LYS A 108 -10.09 6.12 8.41
CA LYS A 108 -9.25 6.11 9.61
C LYS A 108 -9.15 4.73 10.23
N GLU A 109 -10.26 4.02 10.42
CA GLU A 109 -10.26 2.67 11.00
C GLU A 109 -9.37 1.70 10.21
N VAL A 110 -9.45 1.74 8.88
CA VAL A 110 -8.65 0.86 8.02
C VAL A 110 -7.17 1.27 8.05
N VAL A 111 -6.87 2.57 7.97
CA VAL A 111 -5.50 3.08 8.06
C VAL A 111 -4.87 2.71 9.40
N ASP A 112 -5.55 2.95 10.52
CA ASP A 112 -5.06 2.63 11.87
C ASP A 112 -4.69 1.14 11.95
N ALA A 113 -5.59 0.25 11.50
CA ALA A 113 -5.36 -1.20 11.52
C ALA A 113 -4.15 -1.63 10.66
N VAL A 114 -3.97 -1.03 9.48
CA VAL A 114 -2.80 -1.31 8.62
C VAL A 114 -1.51 -0.81 9.27
N THR A 115 -1.53 0.40 9.85
CA THR A 115 -0.36 0.98 10.50
C THR A 115 0.06 0.25 11.77
N GLU A 116 -0.89 -0.30 12.51
CA GLU A 116 -0.63 -1.16 13.68
C GLU A 116 0.14 -2.42 13.26
N ILE A 117 -0.28 -3.09 12.18
CA ILE A 117 0.40 -4.28 11.66
C ILE A 117 1.84 -3.97 11.25
N TRP A 118 2.10 -2.80 10.68
CA TRP A 118 3.44 -2.38 10.27
C TRP A 118 4.28 -1.76 11.40
N ASP A 119 3.79 -1.78 12.63
CA ASP A 119 4.43 -1.17 13.80
C ASP A 119 4.85 0.29 13.54
N ALA A 120 3.96 1.06 12.89
CA ALA A 120 4.24 2.42 12.46
C ALA A 120 4.56 3.33 13.65
N GLY A 121 5.62 4.12 13.53
CA GLY A 121 6.06 5.05 14.58
C GLY A 121 7.27 5.86 14.17
N GLU A 122 7.92 6.53 15.11
CA GLU A 122 9.07 7.41 14.82
C GLU A 122 10.22 6.68 14.11
N LYS A 123 10.43 5.40 14.47
CA LYS A 123 11.48 4.55 13.90
C LYS A 123 11.05 3.84 12.61
N ASN A 124 9.76 3.53 12.49
CA ASN A 124 9.18 2.79 11.37
C ASN A 124 8.16 3.69 10.67
N LYS A 125 8.65 4.59 9.81
CA LYS A 125 7.77 5.49 9.08
C LYS A 125 7.04 4.72 7.97
N VAL A 126 5.73 4.94 7.89
CA VAL A 126 4.86 4.45 6.83
C VAL A 126 4.27 5.64 6.09
N VAL A 127 3.93 5.45 4.81
CA VAL A 127 3.27 6.49 4.02
C VAL A 127 1.78 6.17 3.94
N ILE A 128 0.95 7.10 4.37
CA ILE A 128 -0.49 7.05 4.14
C ILE A 128 -0.79 8.02 3.01
N ASN A 129 -1.07 7.46 1.83
CA ASN A 129 -1.47 8.25 0.69
C ASN A 129 -3.00 8.27 0.66
N LEU A 130 -3.58 9.46 0.75
CA LEU A 130 -5.02 9.68 0.66
C LEU A 130 -5.30 10.18 -0.76
N PRO A 131 -5.87 9.37 -1.66
CA PRO A 131 -6.07 9.81 -3.04
C PRO A 131 -7.44 10.45 -3.24
N ALA A 132 -7.48 11.61 -3.87
CA ALA A 132 -8.66 12.08 -4.59
C ALA A 132 -8.78 11.32 -5.93
N THR A 133 -9.02 10.00 -5.87
CA THR A 133 -9.10 9.12 -7.07
C THR A 133 -10.05 9.69 -8.11
N VAL A 134 -11.18 10.22 -7.63
CA VAL A 134 -12.02 11.17 -8.35
C VAL A 134 -12.11 12.42 -7.48
N GLU A 135 -11.92 13.59 -8.06
CA GLU A 135 -12.14 14.85 -7.35
C GLU A 135 -13.66 15.06 -7.18
N MET A 136 -14.16 14.86 -5.95
CA MET A 136 -15.61 14.84 -5.66
C MET A 136 -16.16 16.19 -5.16
N ALA A 137 -15.28 17.08 -4.72
CA ALA A 137 -15.65 18.36 -4.13
C ALA A 137 -14.55 19.41 -4.36
N THR A 138 -14.82 20.66 -3.97
CA THR A 138 -13.84 21.74 -4.00
C THR A 138 -12.67 21.46 -3.05
N PRO A 139 -11.47 22.04 -3.31
CA PRO A 139 -10.25 21.72 -2.56
C PRO A 139 -10.32 22.02 -1.05
N ASN A 140 -11.17 22.97 -0.63
CA ASN A 140 -11.37 23.30 0.78
C ASN A 140 -12.12 22.22 1.59
N ILE A 141 -12.76 21.26 0.92
CA ILE A 141 -13.40 20.12 1.59
C ILE A 141 -12.41 18.97 1.77
N TYR A 142 -11.41 18.89 0.87
CA TYR A 142 -10.37 17.89 0.94
C TYR A 142 -9.28 18.22 1.99
N ALA A 143 -8.97 19.51 2.15
CA ALA A 143 -7.98 20.03 3.10
C ALA A 143 -8.45 19.98 4.56
#